data_AF-A0A843DXQ5-F1
#
_entry.id   AF-A0A843DXQ5-F1
#
_cell.length_a   1.000
_cell.length_b   1.000
_cell.length_c   1.000
_cell.angle_alpha   90.00
_cell.angle_beta   90.00
_cell.angle_gamma   90.00
#
_symmetry.space_group_name_H-M   'P 1'
#
loop_
_entity.id
_entity.type
_entity.pdbx_description
1 polymer ?
#
loop_
_entity_poly.entity_id
_entity_poly.type
_entity_poly.pdbx_seq_one_letter_code
_entity_poly.pdbx_strand_id
1 'polypeptide(L)'
;KVKSYGEADIANYLAMNGIPYVYEEAYCVDTSDSDHGRYNPDFHISGTNIYIEYFGIDRDQNVAPFMVDADPDARRHYLEGMEWKRNVHRENGTVLVELFAYDRSEGLLMQKLEEFVEQYNLEKNPISPEVVFERMIGSD
;
A
#
# COMPACT_ATOMS: atom_id res chain seq x y z
N LYS A 1 -1.56 3.90 -13.35
CA LYS A 1 -2.95 3.57 -12.92
C LYS A 1 -2.82 2.47 -11.89
N VAL A 2 -3.38 2.66 -10.69
CA VAL A 2 -3.37 1.67 -9.60
C VAL A 2 -4.25 0.47 -9.90
N LYS A 3 -4.04 -0.66 -9.22
CA LYS A 3 -4.63 -1.97 -9.54
C LYS A 3 -5.92 -2.26 -8.79
N SER A 4 -6.21 -1.55 -7.69
CA SER A 4 -7.44 -1.72 -6.90
C SER A 4 -8.06 -0.40 -6.46
N TYR A 5 -9.34 -0.42 -6.05
CA TYR A 5 -10.00 0.76 -5.49
C TYR A 5 -9.37 1.21 -4.17
N GLY A 6 -8.85 0.29 -3.35
CA GLY A 6 -8.17 0.66 -2.11
C GLY A 6 -6.83 1.32 -2.36
N GLU A 7 -6.03 0.81 -3.30
CA GLU A 7 -4.83 1.51 -3.75
C GLU A 7 -5.17 2.89 -4.36
N ALA A 8 -6.28 3.01 -5.08
CA ALA A 8 -6.73 4.31 -5.60
C ALA A 8 -7.04 5.29 -4.47
N ASP A 9 -7.72 4.82 -3.42
CA ASP A 9 -8.06 5.63 -2.26
C ASP A 9 -6.79 6.07 -1.50
N ILE A 10 -5.80 5.19 -1.35
CA ILE A 10 -4.48 5.51 -0.76
C ILE A 10 -3.72 6.52 -1.63
N ALA A 11 -3.61 6.25 -2.93
CA ALA A 11 -2.93 7.12 -3.90
C ALA A 11 -3.53 8.54 -3.91
N ASN A 12 -4.86 8.63 -3.87
CA ASN A 12 -5.59 9.89 -3.80
C ASN A 12 -5.32 10.62 -2.48
N TYR A 13 -5.38 9.91 -1.34
CA TYR A 13 -5.07 10.51 -0.05
C TYR A 13 -3.66 11.10 -0.01
N LEU A 14 -2.64 10.33 -0.43
CA LEU A 14 -1.25 10.79 -0.45
C LEU A 14 -1.09 12.00 -1.37
N ALA A 15 -1.67 11.95 -2.57
CA ALA A 15 -1.60 13.06 -3.53
C ALA A 15 -2.30 14.32 -3.01
N MET A 16 -3.51 14.21 -2.44
CA MET A 16 -4.27 15.35 -1.90
C MET A 16 -3.56 16.01 -0.72
N ASN A 17 -2.86 15.22 0.10
CA ASN A 17 -2.07 15.73 1.23
C ASN A 17 -0.65 16.17 0.81
N GLY A 18 -0.31 16.10 -0.48
CA GLY A 18 1.00 16.49 -1.00
C GLY A 18 2.15 15.65 -0.47
N ILE A 19 1.88 14.41 -0.07
CA ILE A 19 2.88 13.46 0.39
C ILE A 19 3.49 12.80 -0.86
N PRO A 20 4.79 12.99 -1.13
CA PRO A 20 5.41 12.43 -2.32
C PRO A 20 5.55 10.92 -2.18
N TYR A 21 5.13 10.18 -3.21
CA TYR A 21 5.22 8.72 -3.24
C TYR A 21 5.56 8.21 -4.64
N VAL A 22 6.09 6.98 -4.69
CA VAL A 22 6.26 6.20 -5.91
C VAL A 22 5.41 4.93 -5.79
N TYR A 23 4.67 4.60 -6.84
CA TYR A 23 3.81 3.41 -6.90
C TYR A 23 4.57 2.25 -7.54
N GLU A 24 4.53 1.08 -6.91
CA GLU A 24 5.20 -0.16 -7.36
C GLU A 24 6.68 0.00 -7.70
N GLU A 25 7.37 0.91 -7.01
CA GLU A 25 8.82 1.02 -7.11
C GLU A 25 9.46 -0.27 -6.60
N ALA A 26 10.46 -0.74 -7.33
CA ALA A 26 11.18 -1.92 -6.91
C ALA A 26 11.93 -1.63 -5.59
N TYR A 27 11.85 -2.55 -4.64
CA TYR A 27 12.38 -2.38 -3.30
C TYR A 27 13.88 -2.04 -3.33
N CYS A 28 14.34 -1.34 -2.29
CA CYS A 28 15.66 -0.69 -2.26
C CYS A 28 16.84 -1.68 -2.34
N VAL A 29 16.60 -2.95 -2.00
CA VAL A 29 17.53 -4.06 -2.17
C VAL A 29 16.96 -5.11 -3.12
N ASP A 30 17.83 -5.90 -3.75
CA ASP A 30 17.38 -7.05 -4.54
C ASP A 30 16.91 -8.16 -3.61
N THR A 31 15.63 -8.46 -3.65
CA THR A 31 14.97 -9.51 -2.83
C THR A 31 14.74 -10.79 -3.63
N SER A 32 15.22 -10.86 -4.88
CA SER A 32 14.95 -12.01 -5.74
C SER A 32 15.72 -13.23 -5.24
N ASP A 33 15.02 -14.35 -5.07
CA ASP A 33 15.60 -15.63 -4.69
C ASP A 33 15.00 -16.78 -5.53
N SER A 34 15.20 -18.04 -5.12
CA SER A 34 14.66 -19.20 -5.84
C SER A 34 13.14 -19.29 -5.80
N ASP A 35 12.52 -18.69 -4.79
CA ASP A 35 11.10 -18.81 -4.46
C ASP A 35 10.34 -17.49 -4.72
N HIS A 36 11.03 -16.34 -4.75
CA HIS A 36 10.48 -15.00 -4.90
C HIS A 36 11.15 -14.20 -6.01
N GLY A 37 10.35 -13.45 -6.76
CA GLY A 37 10.85 -12.39 -7.63
C GLY A 37 11.26 -11.14 -6.85
N ARG A 38 11.65 -10.11 -7.59
CA ARG A 38 11.91 -8.80 -7.00
C ARG A 38 10.64 -8.24 -6.34
N TYR A 39 10.80 -7.81 -5.10
CA TYR A 39 9.73 -7.21 -4.32
C TYR A 39 9.46 -5.79 -4.78
N ASN A 40 8.19 -5.49 -5.05
CA ASN A 40 7.71 -4.15 -5.35
C ASN A 40 6.54 -3.85 -4.39
N PRO A 41 6.76 -3.09 -3.30
CA PRO A 41 5.67 -2.62 -2.44
C PRO A 41 4.69 -1.76 -3.23
N ASP A 42 3.41 -1.74 -2.81
CA ASP A 42 2.38 -0.94 -3.48
C ASP A 42 2.77 0.55 -3.52
N PHE A 43 3.27 1.09 -2.40
CA PHE A 43 3.77 2.45 -2.34
C PHE A 43 5.08 2.56 -1.56
N HIS A 44 5.95 3.45 -2.02
CA HIS A 44 7.12 3.95 -1.29
C HIS A 44 6.96 5.46 -1.06
N ILE A 45 7.10 5.92 0.19
CA ILE A 45 7.08 7.35 0.52
C ILE A 45 8.45 7.95 0.19
N SER A 46 8.49 8.82 -0.83
CA SER A 46 9.74 9.28 -1.44
C SER A 46 10.66 9.97 -0.43
N GLY A 47 11.93 9.60 -0.43
CA GLY A 47 12.94 10.18 0.47
C GLY A 47 12.91 9.64 1.89
N THR A 48 12.15 8.58 2.15
CA THR A 48 12.08 7.91 3.46
C THR A 48 12.44 6.42 3.32
N ASN A 49 12.41 5.68 4.43
CA ASN A 49 12.48 4.21 4.45
C ASN A 49 11.09 3.57 4.68
N ILE A 50 10.02 4.29 4.34
CA ILE A 50 8.64 3.92 4.66
C ILE A 50 7.91 3.44 3.42
N TYR A 51 7.31 2.26 3.53
CA TYR A 51 6.59 1.60 2.47
C TYR A 51 5.19 1.23 2.95
N ILE A 52 4.23 1.17 2.01
CA ILE A 52 2.84 0.82 2.29
C ILE A 52 2.47 -0.40 1.44
N GLU A 53 1.81 -1.36 2.08
CA GLU A 53 1.15 -2.49 1.44
C GLU A 53 -0.36 -2.43 1.72
N TYR A 54 -1.15 -2.71 0.69
CA TYR A 54 -2.59 -2.84 0.77
C TYR A 54 -3.02 -4.29 0.55
N PHE A 55 -3.17 -5.02 1.65
CA PHE A 55 -3.49 -6.45 1.62
C PHE A 55 -4.98 -6.72 1.38
N GLY A 56 -5.26 -7.57 0.40
CA GLY A 56 -6.59 -7.98 -0.05
C GLY A 56 -7.30 -9.00 0.86
N ILE A 57 -7.11 -8.94 2.18
CA ILE A 57 -7.72 -9.86 3.14
C ILE A 57 -8.86 -9.22 3.94
N ASP A 58 -9.78 -10.05 4.44
CA ASP A 58 -10.79 -9.67 5.43
C ASP A 58 -10.27 -9.77 6.89
N ARG A 59 -11.13 -9.46 7.86
CA ARG A 59 -10.81 -9.45 9.30
C ARG A 59 -10.42 -10.83 9.84
N ASP A 60 -10.92 -11.90 9.22
CA ASP A 60 -10.65 -13.29 9.56
C ASP A 60 -9.46 -13.86 8.75
N GLN A 61 -8.73 -12.97 8.05
CA GLN A 61 -7.59 -13.28 7.19
C GLN A 61 -7.95 -14.16 5.99
N ASN A 62 -9.19 -14.08 5.51
CA ASN A 62 -9.58 -14.75 4.27
C ASN A 62 -9.19 -13.89 3.07
N VAL A 63 -8.79 -14.56 2.01
CA VAL A 63 -8.60 -13.97 0.68
C VAL A 63 -9.92 -14.00 -0.10
N ALA A 64 -9.97 -13.30 -1.23
CA ALA A 64 -11.16 -13.29 -2.06
C ALA A 64 -11.58 -14.71 -2.54
N PRO A 65 -12.88 -15.05 -2.61
CA PRO A 65 -13.34 -16.40 -2.96
C PRO A 65 -12.77 -16.96 -4.26
N PHE A 66 -12.65 -16.11 -5.30
CA PHE A 66 -12.10 -16.53 -6.59
C PHE A 66 -10.65 -17.03 -6.51
N MET A 67 -9.89 -16.61 -5.50
CA MET A 67 -8.52 -17.11 -5.26
C MET A 67 -8.56 -18.52 -4.70
N VAL A 68 -9.48 -18.79 -3.77
CA VAL A 68 -9.69 -20.13 -3.18
C VAL A 68 -10.25 -21.11 -4.21
N ASP A 69 -11.14 -20.63 -5.09
CA ASP A 69 -11.67 -21.44 -6.19
C ASP A 69 -10.57 -21.86 -7.19
N ALA A 70 -9.53 -21.03 -7.36
CA ALA A 70 -8.39 -21.30 -8.23
C ALA A 70 -7.32 -22.17 -7.56
N ASP A 71 -7.08 -21.95 -6.26
CA ASP A 71 -6.13 -22.68 -5.43
C ASP A 71 -6.69 -22.81 -4.00
N PRO A 72 -7.03 -24.03 -3.54
CA PRO A 72 -7.52 -24.25 -2.17
C PRO A 72 -6.55 -23.77 -1.07
N ASP A 73 -5.25 -23.70 -1.37
CA ASP A 73 -4.21 -23.21 -0.46
C ASP A 73 -3.94 -21.70 -0.61
N ALA A 74 -4.70 -20.98 -1.45
CA ALA A 74 -4.46 -19.56 -1.74
C ALA A 74 -4.38 -18.70 -0.48
N ARG A 75 -5.21 -18.97 0.53
CA ARG A 75 -5.16 -18.27 1.82
C ARG A 75 -3.80 -18.48 2.50
N ARG A 76 -3.31 -19.71 2.53
CA ARG A 76 -2.02 -20.04 3.16
C ARG A 76 -0.88 -19.35 2.42
N HIS A 77 -0.82 -19.48 1.09
CA HIS A 77 0.20 -18.84 0.26
C HIS A 77 0.19 -17.31 0.40
N TYR A 78 -1.00 -16.70 0.47
CA TYR A 78 -1.12 -15.25 0.64
C TYR A 78 -0.57 -14.79 1.99
N LEU A 79 -0.90 -15.50 3.08
CA LEU A 79 -0.40 -15.19 4.42
C LEU A 79 1.11 -15.41 4.55
N GLU A 80 1.65 -16.46 3.91
CA GLU A 80 3.10 -16.69 3.82
C GLU A 80 3.79 -15.53 3.08
N GLY A 81 3.22 -15.05 1.97
CA GLY A 81 3.73 -13.89 1.24
C GLY A 81 3.68 -12.59 2.06
N MET A 82 2.63 -12.38 2.85
CA MET A 82 2.56 -11.26 3.79
C MET A 82 3.68 -11.32 4.84
N GLU A 83 3.90 -12.50 5.43
CA GLU A 83 4.95 -12.67 6.44
C GLU A 83 6.35 -12.50 5.84
N TRP A 84 6.57 -13.01 4.62
CA TRP A 84 7.81 -12.77 3.90
C TRP A 84 8.08 -11.27 3.70
N LYS A 85 7.08 -10.49 3.25
CA LYS A 85 7.21 -9.03 3.14
C LYS A 85 7.59 -8.40 4.49
N ARG A 86 6.92 -8.77 5.58
CA ARG A 86 7.27 -8.28 6.93
C ARG A 86 8.72 -8.61 7.31
N ASN A 87 9.19 -9.81 6.99
CA ASN A 87 10.56 -10.23 7.24
C ASN A 87 11.56 -9.39 6.43
N VAL A 88 11.31 -9.17 5.15
CA VAL A 88 12.13 -8.32 4.28
C VAL A 88 12.31 -6.93 4.90
N HIS A 89 11.23 -6.29 5.35
CA HIS A 89 11.32 -4.97 5.99
C HIS A 89 12.08 -5.02 7.32
N ARG A 90 11.85 -6.05 8.14
CA ARG A 90 12.55 -6.23 9.42
C ARG A 90 14.06 -6.41 9.24
N GLU A 91 14.48 -7.22 8.29
CA GLU A 91 15.88 -7.51 8.01
C GLU A 91 16.63 -6.31 7.44
N ASN A 92 15.95 -5.47 6.66
CA ASN A 92 16.54 -4.30 6.01
C ASN A 92 16.36 -3.00 6.80
N GLY A 93 15.70 -3.04 7.96
CA GLY A 93 15.50 -1.87 8.83
C GLY A 93 14.60 -0.79 8.20
N THR A 94 13.67 -1.20 7.34
CA THR A 94 12.66 -0.32 6.74
C THR A 94 11.32 -0.47 7.46
N VAL A 95 10.43 0.50 7.24
CA VAL A 95 9.10 0.51 7.83
C VAL A 95 8.09 -0.02 6.82
N LEU A 96 7.31 -1.01 7.24
CA LEU A 96 6.13 -1.47 6.53
C LEU A 96 4.86 -0.97 7.21
N VAL A 97 4.04 -0.25 6.47
CA VAL A 97 2.69 0.15 6.85
C VAL A 97 1.72 -0.80 6.19
N GLU A 98 0.97 -1.53 6.98
CA GLU A 98 -0.01 -2.50 6.49
C GLU A 98 -1.41 -1.89 6.55
N LEU A 99 -2.03 -1.78 5.38
CA LEU A 99 -3.44 -1.44 5.23
C LEU A 99 -4.17 -2.63 4.63
N PHE A 100 -5.45 -2.78 4.93
CA PHE A 100 -6.19 -3.99 4.57
C PHE A 100 -7.48 -3.68 3.82
N ALA A 101 -7.94 -4.64 3.01
CA ALA A 101 -9.22 -4.54 2.34
C ALA A 101 -10.37 -4.32 3.32
N TYR A 102 -10.33 -4.96 4.48
CA TYR A 102 -11.32 -4.73 5.53
C TYR A 102 -11.31 -3.30 6.08
N ASP A 103 -10.15 -2.63 6.15
CA ASP A 103 -10.09 -1.23 6.61
C ASP A 103 -10.90 -0.31 5.69
N ARG A 104 -10.87 -0.61 4.39
CA ARG A 104 -11.67 0.11 3.40
C ARG A 104 -13.15 -0.21 3.55
N SER A 105 -13.52 -1.49 3.61
CA SER A 105 -14.94 -1.89 3.71
C SER A 105 -15.60 -1.46 5.01
N GLU A 106 -14.82 -1.30 6.07
CA GLU A 106 -15.28 -0.84 7.39
C GLU A 106 -15.19 0.69 7.57
N GLY A 107 -14.73 1.43 6.55
CA GLY A 107 -14.64 2.89 6.59
C GLY A 107 -13.51 3.45 7.47
N LEU A 108 -12.52 2.61 7.82
CA LEU A 108 -11.39 2.95 8.69
C LEU A 108 -10.11 3.33 7.92
N LEU A 109 -10.05 3.07 6.61
CA LEU A 109 -8.84 3.28 5.79
C LEU A 109 -8.29 4.71 5.90
N MET A 110 -9.15 5.73 5.81
CA MET A 110 -8.72 7.13 5.89
C MET A 110 -8.21 7.51 7.28
N GLN A 111 -8.85 7.00 8.34
CA GLN A 111 -8.39 7.21 9.70
C GLN A 111 -7.00 6.61 9.91
N LYS A 112 -6.77 5.37 9.44
CA LYS A 112 -5.47 4.71 9.55
C LYS A 112 -4.37 5.43 8.76
N LEU A 113 -4.70 5.97 7.58
CA LEU A 113 -3.76 6.79 6.82
C LEU A 113 -3.39 8.08 7.57
N GLU A 114 -4.35 8.71 8.24
CA GLU A 114 -4.09 9.87 9.10
C GLU A 114 -3.16 9.52 10.27
N GLU A 115 -3.50 8.47 11.02
CA GLU A 115 -2.69 7.96 12.14
C GLU A 115 -1.27 7.62 11.69
N PHE A 116 -1.12 7.00 10.52
CA PHE A 116 0.16 6.71 9.91
C PHE A 116 0.98 7.97 9.65
N VAL A 117 0.39 8.97 9.00
CA VAL A 117 1.09 10.23 8.69
C VAL A 117 1.56 10.93 9.96
N GLU A 118 0.69 10.98 10.98
CA GLU A 118 1.04 11.55 12.28
C GLU A 118 2.14 10.76 12.98
N GLN A 119 2.04 9.43 13.03
CA GLN A 119 3.00 8.54 13.68
C GLN A 119 4.42 8.73 13.14
N TYR A 120 4.56 8.85 11.82
CA TYR A 120 5.87 9.00 11.17
C TYR A 120 6.24 10.46 10.88
N ASN A 121 5.44 11.42 11.35
CA ASN A 121 5.65 12.85 11.14
C ASN A 121 5.86 13.20 9.65
N LEU A 122 5.08 12.59 8.75
CA LEU A 122 5.19 12.91 7.34
C LEU A 122 4.67 14.33 7.08
N GLU A 123 5.49 15.13 6.40
CA GLU A 123 5.13 16.49 6.08
C GLU A 123 3.97 16.49 5.06
N LYS A 124 2.84 17.06 5.49
CA LYS A 124 1.72 17.33 4.59
C LYS A 124 1.91 18.68 3.95
N ASN A 125 1.81 18.71 2.63
CA ASN A 125 1.73 19.91 1.83
C ASN A 125 0.44 19.87 1.02
N PRO A 126 -0.74 20.01 1.67
CA PRO A 126 -2.01 19.77 1.02
C PRO A 126 -2.17 20.62 -0.23
N ILE A 127 -2.58 19.97 -1.31
CA ILE A 127 -2.82 20.67 -2.57
C ILE A 127 -4.10 21.48 -2.39
N SER A 128 -4.07 22.76 -2.79
CA SER A 128 -5.27 23.59 -2.70
C SER A 128 -6.39 23.01 -3.58
N PRO A 129 -7.67 23.14 -3.17
CA PRO A 129 -8.79 22.65 -3.96
C PRO A 129 -8.78 23.13 -5.41
N GLU A 130 -8.31 24.36 -5.66
CA GLU A 130 -8.17 24.95 -6.98
C GLU A 130 -7.18 24.18 -7.86
N VAL A 131 -6.01 23.80 -7.33
CA VAL A 131 -5.01 23.04 -8.07
C VAL A 131 -5.46 21.60 -8.31
N VAL A 132 -6.21 21.00 -7.38
CA VAL A 132 -6.84 19.68 -7.60
C VAL A 132 -7.85 19.76 -8.75
N PHE A 133 -8.70 20.79 -8.74
CA PHE A 133 -9.69 21.03 -9.78
C PHE A 133 -9.01 21.24 -11.15
N GLU A 134 -7.97 22.07 -11.25
CA GLU A 134 -7.23 22.29 -12.50
C GLU A 134 -6.61 21.00 -13.06
N ARG A 135 -6.07 20.11 -12.22
CA ARG A 135 -5.52 18.82 -12.67
C ARG A 135 -6.58 17.85 -13.18
N MET A 136 -7.78 17.89 -12.60
CA MET A 136 -8.91 17.07 -13.02
C MET A 136 -9.56 17.55 -14.32
N ILE A 137 -9.52 18.86 -14.58
CA ILE A 137 -10.18 19.49 -15.74
C ILE A 137 -9.19 19.69 -16.90
N GLY A 138 -7.89 19.79 -16.62
CA GLY A 138 -6.83 20.03 -17.60
C GLY A 138 -6.22 18.78 -18.24
N SER A 139 -6.86 17.61 -18.08
CA SER A 139 -6.47 16.37 -18.75
C SER A 139 -7.42 16.07 -19.92
N ASP A 140 -7.43 16.95 -20.93
CA ASP A 140 -7.98 16.71 -22.27
C ASP A 140 -6.86 16.40 -23.27
#